data_AF-A8RV39-F1
#
_entry.id   AF-A8RV39-F1
#
_cell.length_a   1.000
_cell.length_b   1.000
_cell.length_c   1.000
_cell.angle_alpha   90.00
_cell.angle_beta   90.00
_cell.angle_gamma   90.00
#
_symmetry.space_group_name_H-M   'P 1'
#
loop_
_entity.id
_entity.type
_entity.pdbx_description
1 polymer ?
#
loop_
_entity_poly.entity_id
_entity_poly.type
_entity_poly.pdbx_seq_one_letter_code
_entity_poly.pdbx_strand_id
1 'polypeptide(L)' 'MNKSLYLIFDLDGCLIDSSEVQKAAFFGSYKEVVGDDHCPSYEEYIKHTGDSVNGMLKKNGASSCDGSIVSENQ' A
#
# COMPACT_ATOMS: atom_id res chain seq x y z
N MET A 1 -20.85 33.67 -15.15
CA MET A 1 -20.22 32.33 -15.13
C MET A 1 -20.45 31.74 -13.76
N ASN A 2 -21.24 30.68 -13.64
CA ASN A 2 -21.39 29.98 -12.36
C ASN A 2 -20.12 29.15 -12.12
N LYS A 3 -19.44 29.40 -11.00
CA LYS A 3 -18.33 28.56 -10.53
C LYS A 3 -18.91 27.37 -9.78
N SER A 4 -18.60 26.17 -10.23
CA SER A 4 -18.83 24.96 -9.46
C SER A 4 -17.70 24.78 -8.45
N LEU A 5 -18.05 24.47 -7.21
CA LEU A 5 -17.10 24.10 -6.15
C LEU A 5 -17.09 22.57 -6.05
N TYR A 6 -15.90 21.98 -6.03
CA TYR A 6 -15.71 20.55 -5.81
C TYR A 6 -14.86 20.33 -4.57
N LEU A 7 -15.32 19.42 -3.71
CA LEU A 7 -14.54 18.89 -2.59
C LEU A 7 -14.22 17.44 -2.92
N ILE A 8 -12.95 17.08 -2.76
CA ILE A 8 -12.45 15.73 -2.96
C ILE A 8 -11.94 15.24 -1.61
N PHE A 9 -12.38 14.06 -1.22
CA PHE A 9 -11.97 13.38 0.00
C PHE A 9 -11.24 12.10 -0.38
N ASP A 10 -10.17 11.81 0.35
CA ASP A 10 -9.57 10.48 0.34
C ASP A 10 -10.42 9.52 1.18
N LEU A 11 -10.18 8.21 1.05
CA LEU A 11 -10.86 7.21 1.86
C LEU A 11 -10.05 6.93 3.13
N ASP A 12 -8.87 6.34 2.95
CA ASP A 12 -8.03 5.82 4.01
C ASP A 12 -7.40 6.93 4.85
N GLY A 13 -7.64 6.92 6.16
CA GLY A 13 -7.15 7.95 7.07
C GLY A 13 -7.85 9.32 6.93
N CYS A 14 -8.86 9.43 6.06
CA CYS A 14 -9.69 10.63 5.92
C CYS A 14 -11.16 10.36 6.27
N LEU A 15 -11.84 9.54 5.46
CA LEU A 15 -13.24 9.15 5.72
C LEU A 15 -13.35 7.85 6.54
N ILE A 16 -12.33 6.99 6.46
CA ILE A 16 -12.30 5.67 7.08
C ILE A 16 -11.03 5.56 7.92
N ASP A 17 -11.17 5.16 9.18
CA ASP A 17 -10.04 4.68 9.98
C ASP A 17 -9.72 3.24 9.58
N SER A 18 -8.79 3.11 8.64
CA SER A 18 -8.37 1.83 8.06
C SER A 18 -7.02 1.34 8.60
N SER A 19 -6.49 1.98 9.64
CA SER A 19 -5.14 1.73 10.18
C SER A 19 -4.87 0.26 10.50
N GLU A 20 -5.75 -0.37 11.28
CA GLU A 20 -5.58 -1.78 11.69
C GLU A 20 -5.83 -2.76 10.54
N VAL A 21 -6.76 -2.44 9.62
CA VAL A 21 -7.05 -3.28 8.46
C VAL A 21 -5.89 -3.26 7.46
N GLN A 22 -5.32 -2.08 7.18
CA GLN A 22 -4.14 -1.96 6.33
C GLN A 22 -2.95 -2.69 6.93
N LYS A 23 -2.73 -2.57 8.24
CA LYS A 23 -1.66 -3.29 8.94
C LYS A 23 -1.82 -4.81 8.84
N ALA A 24 -3.04 -5.33 9.04
CA ALA A 24 -3.32 -6.75 8.89
C ALA A 24 -3.12 -7.22 7.44
N ALA A 25 -3.57 -6.44 6.45
CA ALA A 25 -3.41 -6.75 5.04
C ALA A 25 -1.93 -6.74 4.61
N PHE A 26 -1.14 -5.78 5.10
CA PHE A 26 0.30 -5.71 4.85
C PHE A 26 1.02 -6.97 5.32
N PHE A 27 0.87 -7.35 6.60
CA PHE A 27 1.54 -8.56 7.11
C PHE A 27 0.97 -9.85 6.51
N GLY A 28 -0.34 -9.92 6.29
CA GLY A 28 -0.99 -11.08 5.69
C GLY A 28 -0.50 -11.33 4.26
N SER A 29 -0.46 -10.28 3.43
CA SER A 29 0.02 -10.39 2.05
C SER A 29 1.51 -10.66 1.96
N TYR A 30 2.34 -10.05 2.82
CA TYR A 30 3.78 -10.33 2.84
C TYR A 30 4.05 -11.80 3.17
N LYS A 31 3.36 -12.35 4.18
CA LYS A 31 3.49 -13.74 4.56
C LYS A 31 3.09 -14.70 3.43
N GLU A 32 2.03 -14.38 2.71
CA GLU A 32 1.53 -15.23 1.62
C GLU A 32 2.42 -15.19 0.37
N VAL A 33 2.93 -14.00 0.00
CA VAL A 33 3.63 -13.79 -1.27
C VAL A 33 5.14 -13.90 -1.15
N VAL A 34 5.73 -13.35 -0.08
CA VAL A 34 7.19 -13.32 0.13
C VAL A 34 7.61 -14.46 1.06
N GLY A 35 6.91 -14.61 2.18
CA GLY A 35 7.07 -15.76 3.08
C GLY A 35 8.41 -15.88 3.80
N ASP A 36 9.21 -14.81 3.85
CA ASP A 36 10.50 -14.78 4.55
C ASP A 36 10.47 -13.94 5.85
N ASP A 37 11.59 -13.92 6.57
CA ASP A 37 11.75 -13.21 7.85
C ASP A 37 12.19 -11.74 7.68
N HIS A 38 12.22 -11.20 6.45
CA HIS A 38 12.69 -9.84 6.15
C HIS A 38 11.55 -8.83 5.96
N CYS A 39 10.37 -9.11 6.51
CA CYS A 39 9.22 -8.22 6.43
C CYS A 39 9.55 -6.84 7.02
N PRO A 40 9.38 -5.73 6.26
CA PRO A 40 9.52 -4.39 6.80
C PRO A 40 8.54 -4.15 7.96
N SER A 41 8.88 -3.23 8.86
CA SER A 41 7.90 -2.80 9.86
C SER A 41 6.76 -2.03 9.19
N TYR A 42 5.58 -2.08 9.79
CA TYR A 42 4.44 -1.31 9.30
C TYR A 42 4.72 0.20 9.31
N GLU A 43 5.48 0.67 10.31
CA GLU A 43 5.91 2.06 10.44
C GLU A 43 6.86 2.50 9.32
N GLU A 44 7.62 1.58 8.73
CA GLU A 44 8.43 1.90 7.55
C GLU A 44 7.57 1.91 6.29
N TYR A 45 6.68 0.92 6.14
CA TYR A 45 5.72 0.85 5.04
C TYR A 45 4.88 2.13 4.91
N ILE A 46 4.30 2.62 6.02
CA ILE A 46 3.38 3.76 6.03
C ILE A 46 4.06 5.09 5.63
N LYS A 47 5.39 5.20 5.75
CA LYS A 47 6.12 6.39 5.30
C LYS A 47 6.08 6.56 3.78
N HIS A 48 5.78 5.49 3.05
CA HIS A 48 5.85 5.45 1.59
C HIS A 48 4.49 5.27 0.90
N THR A 49 3.37 5.18 1.63
CA THR A 49 2.02 4.92 1.09
C THR A 49 1.41 6.08 0.28
N GLY A 50 2.04 7.26 0.30
CA GLY A 50 1.70 8.38 -0.59
C GLY A 50 2.44 8.39 -1.92
N ASP A 51 3.34 7.42 -2.18
CA ASP A 51 4.03 7.27 -3.46
C ASP A 51 3.22 6.37 -4.41
N SER A 52 3.56 6.41 -5.70
CA SER A 52 3.21 5.37 -6.65
C SER A 52 3.56 3.98 -6.10
N VAL A 53 2.75 2.97 -6.42
CA VAL A 53 2.97 1.58 -6.00
C VAL A 53 4.42 1.12 -6.29
N ASN A 54 4.93 1.42 -7.48
CA ASN A 54 6.31 1.07 -7.85
C ASN A 54 7.36 1.83 -7.02
N GLY A 55 7.13 3.10 -6.72
CA GLY A 55 8.02 3.91 -5.88
C GLY A 55 8.04 3.40 -4.44
N MET A 56 6.86 3.11 -3.89
CA MET A 56 6.68 2.54 -2.56
C MET A 56 7.37 1.17 -2.44
N LEU A 57 7.17 0.26 -3.38
CA LEU A 57 7.77 -1.08 -3.35
C LEU A 57 9.31 -1.00 -3.37
N LYS A 58 9.88 -0.20 -4.27
CA LYS A 58 11.34 0.00 -4.35
C LYS A 58 11.92 0.53 -3.04
N LYS A 59 11.25 1.48 -2.39
CA LYS A 59 11.71 2.06 -1.11
C LYS A 59 11.61 1.08 0.05
N ASN A 60 10.63 0.17 0.00
CA ASN A 60 10.46 -0.91 0.98
C ASN A 60 11.35 -2.13 0.71
N GLY A 61 12.33 -2.04 -0.19
CA GLY A 61 13.27 -3.13 -0.48
C GLY A 61 12.68 -4.27 -1.31
N ALA A 62 11.42 -4.15 -1.74
CA ALA A 62 10.83 -5.05 -2.72
C ALA A 62 11.32 -4.64 -4.11
N SER A 63 12.11 -5.48 -4.78
CA SER A 63 12.41 -5.26 -6.19
C SER A 63 11.09 -5.29 -6.95
N SER A 64 10.77 -4.21 -7.66
CA SER A 64 9.61 -4.17 -8.56
C SER A 64 9.75 -5.29 -9.59
N CYS A 65 9.10 -6.42 -9.34
CA CYS A 65 8.80 -7.41 -10.35
C CYS A 65 7.78 -6.75 -11.27
N ASP A 66 8.26 -6.21 -12.39
CA ASP A 66 7.51 -5.69 -13.55
C ASP A 66 5.99 -5.68 -13.39
N GLY A 67 5.43 -4.60 -12.81
CA GLY A 67 4.01 -4.23 -12.89
C GLY A 67 2.97 -5.28 -12.51
N SER A 68 3.38 -6.40 -11.95
CA SER A 68 2.55 -7.57 -11.70
C SER A 68 2.51 -7.72 -10.19
N ILE A 69 1.39 -7.30 -9.59
CA ILE A 69 0.87 -8.08 -8.47
C ILE A 69 0.81 -9.50 -9.03
N VAL A 70 1.70 -10.37 -8.58
CA VAL A 70 1.75 -11.75 -9.03
C VAL A 70 0.46 -12.40 -8.53
N SER A 71 -0.60 -12.29 -9.34
CA SER A 71 -1.73 -13.21 -9.31
C SER A 71 -1.29 -14.47 -10.03
N GLU A 72 -0.37 -15.23 -9.44
CA GLU A 72 -0.22 -16.62 -9.83
C GLU A 72 -1.23 -17.42 -9.02
N ASN A 73 -2.46 -17.46 -9.55
CA ASN A 73 -3.24 -18.68 -9.51
C ASN A 73 -2.42 -19.75 -10.23
N GLN A 74 -1.70 -20.61 -9.51
CA GLN A 74 -1.52 -22.05 -9.78
C GLN A 74 -1.07 -22.77 -8.51
#